data_AF-A0ABC8SAU9-F1
#
_entry.id   AF-A0ABC8SAU9-F1
#
_cell.length_a   1.000
_cell.length_b   1.000
_cell.length_c   1.000
_cell.angle_alpha   90.00
_cell.angle_beta   90.00
_cell.angle_gamma   90.00
#
_symmetry.space_group_name_H-M   'P 1'
#
loop_
_entity.id
_entity.type
_entity.pdbx_description
1 polymer ?
#
loop_
_entity_poly.entity_id
_entity_poly.type
_entity_poly.pdbx_seq_one_letter_code
_entity_poly.pdbx_strand_id
1 'polypeptide(L)' 'MQPRTKDRTSSLEELRLRYFTPREVANMHSFPEDFQFPKHISLRQRYALLGNSLSVAVVAPLLQYLFAEPL' A
#
# COMPACT_ATOMS: atom_id res chain seq x y z
N MET A 1 8.80 -29.81 33.98
CA MET A 1 8.54 -30.09 32.55
C MET A 1 7.78 -28.90 31.97
N GLN A 2 8.40 -28.11 31.09
CA GLN A 2 7.72 -27.02 30.38
C GLN A 2 7.08 -27.58 29.11
N PRO A 3 5.82 -27.27 28.77
CA PRO A 3 5.24 -27.70 27.51
C PRO A 3 5.87 -26.86 26.39
N ARG A 4 6.61 -27.54 25.50
CA ARG A 4 7.02 -26.95 24.22
C ARG A 4 5.76 -26.72 23.39
N THR A 5 5.38 -25.47 23.18
CA THR A 5 4.40 -25.08 22.16
C THR A 5 4.99 -25.39 20.79
N LYS A 6 4.79 -26.61 20.32
CA LYS A 6 5.08 -27.03 18.95
C LYS A 6 4.21 -26.25 17.97
N ASP A 7 4.88 -25.59 17.02
CA ASP A 7 4.47 -25.27 15.64
C ASP A 7 3.00 -24.93 15.37
N ARG A 8 2.69 -23.63 15.33
CA ARG A 8 1.56 -23.09 14.55
C ARG A 8 1.99 -22.17 13.42
N THR A 9 3.29 -22.09 13.16
CA THR A 9 3.83 -21.53 11.93
C THR A 9 4.02 -22.71 10.99
N SER A 10 2.93 -23.20 10.38
CA SER A 10 3.07 -23.75 9.03
C SER A 10 3.95 -22.78 8.26
N SER A 11 5.04 -23.27 7.66
CA SER A 11 6.06 -22.39 7.09
C SER A 11 5.35 -21.39 6.18
N LEU A 12 5.64 -20.10 6.31
CA LEU A 12 4.93 -19.04 5.56
C LEU A 12 4.99 -19.29 4.03
N GLU A 13 5.95 -20.10 3.60
CA GLU A 13 6.14 -20.63 2.25
C GLU A 13 5.04 -21.60 1.82
N GLU A 14 4.59 -22.53 2.68
CA GLU A 14 3.45 -23.41 2.42
C GLU A 14 2.16 -22.62 2.16
N LEU A 15 2.02 -21.48 2.86
CA LEU A 15 0.90 -20.56 2.72
C LEU A 15 1.06 -19.56 1.57
N ARG A 16 2.21 -19.59 0.87
CA ARG A 16 2.54 -18.70 -0.26
C ARG A 16 2.36 -17.22 0.07
N LEU A 17 2.75 -16.82 1.27
CA LEU A 17 2.66 -15.43 1.69
C LEU A 17 3.66 -14.58 0.89
N ARG A 18 3.20 -13.43 0.43
CA ARG A 18 4.02 -12.45 -0.29
C ARG A 18 3.65 -11.04 0.13
N TYR A 19 4.56 -10.11 -0.12
CA TYR A 19 4.25 -8.68 -0.04
C TYR A 19 3.29 -8.28 -1.16
N PHE A 20 2.48 -7.26 -0.87
CA PHE A 20 1.79 -6.52 -1.91
C PHE A 20 2.80 -5.78 -2.77
N THR A 21 2.66 -5.87 -4.08
CA THR A 21 3.45 -5.14 -5.05
C THR A 21 3.22 -3.62 -4.91
N PRO A 22 4.14 -2.77 -5.39
CA PRO A 22 3.91 -1.32 -5.40
C PRO A 22 2.62 -0.91 -6.11
N ARG A 23 2.20 -1.64 -7.15
CA ARG A 23 0.95 -1.36 -7.84
C ARG A 23 -0.27 -1.68 -6.98
N GLU A 24 -0.26 -2.80 -6.27
CA GLU A 24 -1.34 -3.16 -5.32
C GLU A 24 -1.43 -2.14 -4.18
N VAL A 25 -0.28 -1.68 -3.66
CA VAL A 25 -0.26 -0.60 -2.64
C VAL A 25 -0.80 0.71 -3.20
N ALA A 26 -0.40 1.10 -4.41
CA ALA A 26 -0.96 2.27 -5.07
C ALA A 26 -2.48 2.16 -5.31
N ASN A 27 -2.98 0.96 -5.61
CA ASN A 27 -4.42 0.71 -5.74
C ASN A 27 -5.15 0.89 -4.40
N MET A 28 -4.56 0.43 -3.29
CA MET A 28 -5.12 0.69 -1.95
C MET A 28 -5.20 2.19 -1.63
N HIS A 29 -4.24 2.97 -2.11
CA HIS A 29 -4.26 4.44 -2.04
C HIS A 29 -5.15 5.11 -3.10
N SER A 30 -5.89 4.33 -3.90
CA SER A 30 -6.78 4.81 -4.96
C SER A 30 -6.07 5.67 -6.02
N PHE A 31 -4.80 5.40 -6.28
CA PHE A 31 -4.11 6.00 -7.43
C PHE A 31 -4.72 5.48 -8.74
N PRO A 32 -4.75 6.33 -9.79
CA PRO A 32 -5.18 5.93 -11.13
C PRO A 32 -4.47 4.66 -11.65
N GLU A 33 -5.13 3.93 -12.54
CA GLU A 33 -4.62 2.68 -13.14
C GLU A 33 -3.33 2.91 -13.95
N ASP A 34 -3.27 4.05 -14.64
CA ASP A 34 -2.13 4.50 -15.46
C ASP A 34 -0.97 5.09 -14.65
N PHE A 35 -1.11 5.25 -13.32
CA PHE A 35 -0.02 5.69 -12.47
C PHE A 35 1.13 4.67 -12.49
N GLN A 36 2.33 5.14 -12.85
CA GLN A 36 3.53 4.31 -12.93
C GLN A 36 4.76 5.04 -12.40
N PHE A 37 5.66 4.27 -11.79
CA PHE A 37 6.98 4.78 -11.42
C PHE A 37 7.92 4.79 -12.61
N PRO A 38 8.78 5.83 -12.75
CA PRO A 38 9.86 5.80 -13.72
C PRO A 38 10.77 4.57 -13.55
N LYS A 39 11.34 4.08 -14.66
CA LYS A 39 12.15 2.85 -14.68
C LYS A 39 13.36 2.88 -13.73
N HIS A 40 13.92 4.06 -13.48
CA HIS A 40 15.08 4.25 -12.62
C HIS A 40 14.78 4.19 -11.11
N ILE A 41 13.50 4.20 -10.71
CA ILE A 41 13.12 4.15 -9.30
C ILE A 41 13.15 2.70 -8.80
N SER A 42 13.99 2.44 -7.81
CA SER A 42 14.17 1.12 -7.18
C SER A 42 12.92 0.67 -6.42
N LEU A 43 12.76 -0.64 -6.23
CA LEU A 43 11.61 -1.20 -5.51
C LEU A 43 11.46 -0.64 -4.08
N ARG A 44 12.57 -0.48 -3.36
CA ARG A 44 12.59 0.11 -2.01
C ARG A 44 12.09 1.56 -2.01
N GLN A 45 12.52 2.37 -2.99
CA GLN A 45 12.07 3.75 -3.12
C GLN A 45 10.57 3.81 -3.44
N ARG A 46 10.05 2.91 -4.28
CA ARG A 46 8.60 2.85 -4.57
C ARG A 46 7.78 2.61 -3.31
N TYR A 47 8.17 1.64 -2.47
CA TYR A 47 7.49 1.41 -1.20
C TYR A 47 7.61 2.59 -0.24
N ALA A 48 8.79 3.23 -0.14
CA ALA A 48 8.96 4.41 0.70
C ALA A 48 8.06 5.58 0.24
N LEU A 49 7.99 5.83 -1.07
CA LEU A 49 7.14 6.87 -1.65
C LEU A 49 5.66 6.59 -1.40
N LEU A 50 5.21 5.35 -1.62
CA LEU A 50 3.82 4.96 -1.38
C LEU A 50 3.45 5.00 0.10
N GLY A 51 4.33 4.51 0.97
CA GLY A 51 4.10 4.51 2.43
C GLY A 51 4.03 5.92 3.01
N ASN A 52 4.72 6.89 2.41
CA ASN A 52 4.62 8.32 2.76
C ASN A 52 3.50 9.04 2.02
N SER A 53 2.78 8.37 1.12
CA SER A 53 1.69 8.95 0.36
C SER A 53 0.39 8.95 1.15
N LEU A 54 -0.71 9.28 0.47
CA LEU A 54 -2.04 9.43 1.05
C LEU A 54 -3.09 8.71 0.19
N SER A 55 -4.31 8.58 0.72
CA SER A 55 -5.43 8.02 -0.04
C SER A 55 -6.08 9.10 -0.91
N VAL A 56 -6.03 8.93 -2.22
CA VAL A 56 -6.71 9.82 -3.19
C VAL A 56 -8.21 9.83 -2.95
N ALA A 57 -8.81 8.68 -2.61
CA ALA A 57 -10.24 8.58 -2.31
C ALA A 57 -10.66 9.40 -1.08
N VAL A 58 -9.74 9.65 -0.14
CA VAL A 58 -10.01 10.49 1.03
C VAL A 58 -9.78 11.97 0.71
N VAL A 59 -8.69 12.30 0.02
CA VAL A 59 -8.33 13.71 -0.22
C VAL A 59 -9.18 14.35 -1.32
N ALA A 60 -9.60 13.61 -2.35
CA ALA A 60 -10.44 14.12 -3.42
C ALA A 60 -11.73 14.80 -2.93
N PRO A 61 -12.58 14.19 -2.08
CA PRO A 61 -13.78 14.85 -1.56
C PRO A 61 -13.46 16.04 -0.64
N LEU A 62 -12.34 16.00 0.11
CA LEU A 62 -11.92 17.13 0.95
C LEU A 62 -11.56 18.35 0.09
N LEU A 63 -10.85 18.13 -1.02
CA LEU A 63 -10.56 19.19 -1.99
C LEU A 63 -11.84 19.69 -2.67
N GLN A 64 -12.76 18.79 -3.06
CA GLN A 64 -14.05 19.18 -3.59
C GLN A 64 -14.81 20.08 -2.62
N TYR A 65 -14.85 19.72 -1.32
CA TYR A 65 -15.46 20.55 -0.29
C TYR A 65 -14.78 21.92 -0.17
N LEU A 66 -13.44 21.95 -0.12
CA LEU A 66 -12.66 23.18 -0.03
C LEU A 66 -12.96 24.16 -1.17
N PHE A 67 -13.25 23.64 -2.37
CA PHE A 67 -13.52 24.45 -3.57
C PHE A 67 -15.00 24.56 -3.94
N ALA A 68 -15.92 23.92 -3.21
CA ALA A 68 -17.35 23.93 -3.51
C ALA A 68 -18.07 25.20 -3.00
N GLU A 69 -17.58 25.81 -1.92
CA GLU A 69 -18.15 27.04 -1.37
C GLU A 69 -17.45 28.26 -1.99
N PRO A 70 -18.18 29.16 -2.68
CA PRO A 70 -17.65 30.47 -2.99
C PRO A 70 -17.47 31.26 -1.68
N LEU A 71 -16.28 31.84 -1.48
CA LEU A 71 -16.04 32.84 -0.42
C LEU A 71 -16.98 34.04 -0.55
#